data_AF-A0A8J8TL97-F1
#
_entry.id   AF-A0A8J8TL97-F1
#
_cell.length_a   1.000
_cell.length_b   1.000
_cell.length_c   1.000
_cell.angle_alpha   90.00
_cell.angle_beta   90.00
_cell.angle_gamma   90.00
#
_symmetry.space_group_name_H-M   'P 1'
#
loop_
_entity.id
_entity.type
_entity.pdbx_description
1 polymer ?
#
loop_
_entity_poly.entity_id
_entity_poly.type
_entity_poly.pdbx_seq_one_letter_code
_entity_poly.pdbx_strand_id
1 'polypeptide(L)'
;EMEAKMQMRAGEEIAPKVYDYGKNYILMEYIKGRELSKNERKEIIFDLLMRAKLLEDKKIEHEELSRPWKNVLISNERTYIIDYDSASIKEKPRNVSKILSAYLKKNDLAIKYIKHELTLEEIIKLIL
;
A
#
# COMPACT_ATOMS: atom_id res chain seq x y z
N GLU A 1 9.88 -17.82 -0.21
CA GLU A 1 8.53 -18.41 0.04
C GLU A 1 7.62 -17.58 0.93
N MET A 2 8.06 -17.08 2.10
CA MET A 2 7.19 -16.31 3.01
C MET A 2 6.63 -15.04 2.36
N GLU A 3 7.48 -14.29 1.66
CA GLU A 3 7.10 -13.10 0.88
C GLU A 3 5.94 -13.39 -0.09
N ALA A 4 6.10 -14.41 -0.94
CA ALA A 4 5.06 -14.82 -1.88
C ALA A 4 3.73 -15.13 -1.17
N LYS A 5 3.78 -15.83 -0.03
CA LYS A 5 2.58 -16.10 0.78
C LYS A 5 1.94 -14.82 1.33
N MET A 6 2.75 -13.84 1.74
CA MET A 6 2.26 -12.54 2.20
C MET A 6 1.64 -11.73 1.06
N GLN A 7 2.27 -11.70 -0.12
CA GLN A 7 1.73 -11.07 -1.32
C GLN A 7 0.41 -11.73 -1.77
N MET A 8 0.35 -13.05 -1.80
CA MET A 8 -0.88 -13.80 -2.10
C MET A 8 -1.98 -13.50 -1.08
N ARG A 9 -1.64 -13.38 0.21
CA ARG A 9 -2.60 -12.97 1.25
C ARG A 9 -3.09 -11.54 1.05
N ALA A 10 -2.22 -10.64 0.62
CA ALA A 10 -2.59 -9.26 0.27
C ALA A 10 -3.56 -9.21 -0.91
N GLY A 11 -3.47 -10.15 -1.85
CA GLY A 11 -4.42 -10.33 -2.94
C GLY A 11 -4.16 -9.48 -4.17
N GLU A 12 -4.69 -9.95 -5.30
CA GLU A 12 -4.46 -9.40 -6.65
C GLU A 12 -5.04 -7.99 -6.83
N GLU A 13 -5.96 -7.57 -5.96
CA GLU A 13 -6.51 -6.21 -5.93
C GLU A 13 -5.56 -5.19 -5.30
N ILE A 14 -4.50 -5.62 -4.60
CA ILE A 14 -3.47 -4.78 -3.98
C ILE A 14 -2.10 -4.97 -4.65
N ALA A 15 -1.75 -6.21 -4.98
CA ALA A 15 -0.42 -6.61 -5.42
C ALA A 15 -0.47 -7.32 -6.79
N PRO A 16 0.68 -7.46 -7.48
CA PRO A 16 0.77 -8.30 -8.67
C PRO A 16 0.37 -9.76 -8.35
N LYS A 17 -0.32 -10.41 -9.28
CA LYS A 17 -0.68 -11.83 -9.12
C LYS A 17 0.56 -12.71 -9.04
N VAL A 18 0.64 -13.56 -8.01
CA VAL A 18 1.68 -14.60 -7.91
C VAL A 18 1.22 -15.83 -8.70
N TYR A 19 2.02 -16.29 -9.66
CA TYR A 19 1.77 -17.50 -10.44
C TYR A 19 2.40 -18.74 -9.82
N ASP A 20 3.62 -18.61 -9.33
CA ASP A 20 4.38 -19.70 -8.68
C ASP A 20 5.45 -19.12 -7.75
N TYR A 21 5.94 -19.92 -6.79
CA TYR A 21 7.04 -19.52 -5.92
C TYR A 21 7.78 -20.74 -5.36
N GLY A 22 9.06 -20.54 -5.03
CA GLY A 22 9.88 -21.57 -4.40
C GLY A 22 10.93 -20.99 -3.46
N LYS A 23 11.96 -21.78 -3.17
CA LYS A 23 13.00 -21.43 -2.19
C LYS A 23 13.64 -20.07 -2.45
N ASN A 24 13.95 -19.75 -3.72
CA ASN A 24 14.71 -18.57 -4.12
C ASN A 24 14.06 -17.80 -5.29
N TYR A 25 12.77 -17.98 -5.56
CA TYR A 25 12.10 -17.27 -6.64
C TYR A 25 10.63 -17.01 -6.33
N ILE A 26 10.10 -15.96 -6.95
CA ILE A 26 8.66 -15.68 -7.06
C ILE A 26 8.40 -15.36 -8.53
N LEU A 27 7.52 -16.13 -9.17
CA LEU A 27 7.01 -15.84 -10.49
C LEU A 27 5.68 -15.09 -10.32
N MET A 28 5.61 -13.85 -10.82
CA MET A 28 4.44 -12.99 -10.65
C MET A 28 4.12 -12.19 -11.91
N GLU A 29 2.96 -11.55 -11.90
CA GLU A 29 2.47 -10.67 -12.95
C GLU A 29 3.45 -9.52 -13.21
N TYR A 30 3.80 -9.34 -14.49
CA TYR A 30 4.58 -8.21 -14.92
C TYR A 30 3.70 -6.97 -15.05
N ILE A 31 3.86 -6.02 -14.13
CA ILE A 31 3.16 -4.74 -14.17
C ILE A 31 3.90 -3.81 -15.12
N LYS A 32 3.36 -3.61 -16.32
CA LYS A 32 3.85 -2.60 -17.27
C LYS A 32 3.44 -1.21 -16.77
N GLY A 33 4.30 -0.62 -15.95
CA GLY A 33 4.04 0.63 -15.25
C GLY A 33 5.29 1.42 -14.91
N ARG A 34 5.13 2.41 -14.05
CA ARG A 34 6.22 3.20 -13.48
C ARG A 34 6.15 3.20 -11.96
N GLU A 35 7.26 3.49 -11.31
CA GLU A 35 7.29 3.76 -9.88
C GLU A 35 6.42 4.98 -9.51
N LEU A 36 5.90 4.97 -8.29
CA LEU A 36 5.23 6.11 -7.67
C LEU A 36 6.21 7.28 -7.55
N SER A 37 5.84 8.44 -8.08
CA SER A 37 6.66 9.65 -7.98
C SER A 37 6.37 10.40 -6.67
N LYS A 38 7.23 11.36 -6.34
CA LYS A 38 7.04 12.22 -5.15
C LYS A 38 5.75 13.06 -5.21
N ASN A 39 5.29 13.40 -6.42
CA ASN A 39 4.12 14.24 -6.65
C ASN A 39 3.21 13.55 -7.65
N GLU A 40 2.17 12.89 -7.14
CA GLU A 40 1.19 12.20 -7.98
C GLU A 40 -0.10 13.00 -8.15
N ARG A 41 -0.85 12.62 -9.19
CA ARG A 41 -2.22 13.11 -9.39
C ARG A 41 -3.14 12.59 -8.28
N LYS A 42 -4.23 13.31 -8.04
CA LYS A 42 -5.18 13.01 -6.95
C LYS A 42 -5.74 11.60 -7.05
N GLU A 43 -6.01 11.13 -8.26
CA GLU A 43 -6.61 9.80 -8.52
C GLU A 43 -5.65 8.66 -8.12
N ILE A 44 -4.35 8.85 -8.33
CA ILE A 44 -3.32 7.88 -7.92
C ILE A 44 -3.18 7.86 -6.40
N ILE A 45 -3.21 9.03 -5.76
CA ILE A 45 -3.16 9.14 -4.29
C ILE A 45 -4.38 8.47 -3.67
N PHE A 46 -5.56 8.71 -4.23
CA PHE A 46 -6.80 8.04 -3.84
C PHE A 46 -6.65 6.51 -3.92
N ASP A 47 -6.24 5.99 -5.08
CA ASP A 47 -6.10 4.55 -5.27
C ASP A 47 -5.09 3.94 -4.29
N LEU A 48 -3.94 4.58 -4.09
CA LEU A 48 -2.92 4.15 -3.13
C LEU A 48 -3.46 4.06 -1.70
N LEU A 49 -4.20 5.08 -1.25
CA LEU A 49 -4.80 5.08 0.09
C LEU A 49 -5.84 3.95 0.23
N MET A 50 -6.59 3.65 -0.83
CA MET A 50 -7.51 2.50 -0.85
C MET A 50 -6.77 1.16 -0.77
N ARG A 51 -5.65 0.98 -1.50
CA ARG A 51 -4.83 -0.24 -1.40
C ARG A 51 -4.24 -0.42 0.00
N ALA A 52 -3.76 0.65 0.60
CA ALA A 52 -3.25 0.63 1.96
C ALA A 52 -4.33 0.28 2.99
N LYS A 53 -5.55 0.79 2.80
CA LYS A 53 -6.70 0.45 3.65
C LYS A 53 -7.08 -1.01 3.53
N LEU A 54 -7.09 -1.56 2.31
CA LEU A 54 -7.36 -2.98 2.08
C LEU A 54 -6.32 -3.87 2.76
N LEU A 55 -5.03 -3.48 2.78
CA LEU A 55 -4.02 -4.19 3.55
C LEU A 55 -4.34 -4.16 5.05
N GLU A 56 -4.79 -3.00 5.56
CA GLU A 56 -5.17 -2.89 6.96
C GLU A 56 -6.35 -3.80 7.33
N ASP A 57 -7.36 -3.89 6.45
CA ASP A 57 -8.50 -4.78 6.60
C ASP A 57 -8.11 -6.27 6.57
N LYS A 58 -7.09 -6.60 5.79
CA LYS A 58 -6.49 -7.95 5.75
C LYS A 58 -5.52 -8.23 6.90
N LYS A 59 -5.38 -7.30 7.86
CA LYS A 59 -4.45 -7.38 9.01
C LYS A 59 -2.98 -7.46 8.59
N ILE A 60 -2.63 -6.91 7.44
CA ILE A 60 -1.26 -6.89 6.92
C ILE A 60 -0.69 -5.50 7.13
N GLU A 61 0.47 -5.41 7.76
CA GLU A 61 1.29 -4.22 7.78
C GLU A 61 2.45 -4.35 6.80
N HIS A 62 2.57 -3.39 5.89
CA HIS A 62 3.71 -3.23 5.02
C HIS A 62 4.65 -2.18 5.65
N GLU A 63 5.85 -2.59 6.05
CA GLU A 63 6.75 -1.70 6.79
C GLU A 63 7.35 -0.59 5.91
N GLU A 64 7.58 -0.90 4.63
CA GLU A 64 8.19 0.02 3.67
C GLU A 64 7.24 1.06 3.03
N LEU A 65 5.95 1.10 3.41
CA LEU A 65 5.03 2.15 2.93
C LEU A 65 5.32 3.55 3.51
N SER A 66 6.31 3.66 4.40
CA SER A 66 6.91 4.94 4.78
C SER A 66 7.77 5.56 3.66
N ARG A 67 8.18 4.77 2.66
CA ARG A 67 8.94 5.22 1.48
C ARG A 67 8.34 4.63 0.20
N PRO A 68 7.07 4.94 -0.11
CA PRO A 68 6.31 4.19 -1.09
C PRO A 68 6.78 4.36 -2.53
N TRP A 69 7.64 5.35 -2.84
CA TRP A 69 8.12 5.59 -4.21
C TRP A 69 8.92 4.43 -4.81
N LYS A 70 9.50 3.53 -4.00
CA LYS A 70 10.17 2.32 -4.50
C LYS A 70 9.29 1.08 -4.53
N ASN A 71 8.24 1.07 -3.70
CA ASN A 71 7.48 -0.14 -3.39
C ASN A 71 6.01 -0.03 -3.85
N VAL A 72 5.74 0.95 -4.71
CA VAL A 72 4.45 1.15 -5.37
C VAL A 72 4.68 1.37 -6.86
N LEU A 73 4.06 0.51 -7.68
CA LEU A 73 4.00 0.65 -9.12
C LEU A 73 2.64 1.23 -9.53
N ILE A 74 2.63 2.00 -10.62
CA ILE A 74 1.43 2.57 -11.23
C ILE A 74 1.30 2.05 -12.66
N SER A 75 0.15 1.47 -12.98
CA SER A 75 -0.24 1.12 -14.35
C SER A 75 -1.71 1.44 -14.56
N ASN A 76 -2.04 2.16 -15.64
CA ASN A 76 -3.42 2.54 -15.99
C ASN A 76 -4.21 3.15 -14.82
N GLU A 77 -3.61 4.11 -14.10
CA GLU A 77 -4.19 4.78 -12.93
C GLU A 77 -4.41 3.91 -11.68
N ARG A 78 -4.04 2.64 -11.74
CA ARG A 78 -4.07 1.71 -10.62
C ARG A 78 -2.69 1.59 -9.97
N THR A 79 -2.67 1.56 -8.65
CA THR A 79 -1.48 1.29 -7.84
C THR A 79 -1.37 -0.17 -7.45
N TYR A 80 -0.14 -0.65 -7.41
CA TYR A 80 0.25 -2.00 -7.00
C TYR A 80 1.33 -1.88 -5.93
N ILE A 81 1.08 -2.44 -4.75
CA ILE A 81 2.06 -2.51 -3.67
C ILE A 81 2.91 -3.77 -3.91
N ILE A 82 4.24 -3.63 -3.83
CA ILE A 82 5.23 -4.70 -4.05
C ILE A 82 6.22 -4.73 -2.88
N ASP A 83 7.11 -5.73 -2.88
CA ASP A 83 8.15 -5.91 -1.85
C ASP A 83 7.57 -6.29 -0.47
N TYR A 84 7.04 -7.52 -0.39
CA TYR A 84 6.36 -8.05 0.80
C TYR A 84 7.32 -8.71 1.80
N ASP A 85 8.63 -8.62 1.58
CA ASP A 85 9.65 -9.27 2.41
C ASP A 85 9.58 -8.81 3.87
N SER A 86 9.25 -7.53 4.07
CA SER A 86 9.11 -6.91 5.40
C SER A 86 7.67 -6.93 5.93
N ALA A 87 6.72 -7.52 5.19
CA ALA A 87 5.32 -7.48 5.58
C ALA A 87 5.06 -8.41 6.77
N SER A 88 4.16 -8.00 7.67
CA SER A 88 3.79 -8.79 8.85
C SER A 88 2.31 -8.72 9.17
N ILE A 89 1.81 -9.70 9.92
CA ILE A 89 0.42 -9.69 10.40
C ILE A 89 0.35 -8.86 11.69
N LYS A 90 -0.58 -7.90 11.74
CA LYS A 90 -0.82 -7.04 12.90
C LYS A 90 -2.31 -6.94 13.18
N GLU A 91 -2.67 -6.87 14.47
CA GLU A 91 -4.03 -6.55 14.92
C GLU A 91 -4.50 -5.17 14.41
N LYS A 92 -3.59 -4.20 14.43
CA LYS A 92 -3.81 -2.78 14.08
C LYS A 92 -2.68 -2.27 13.15
N PRO A 93 -2.64 -2.71 11.89
CA PRO A 93 -1.68 -2.24 10.89
C PRO A 93 -1.86 -0.74 10.60
N ARG A 94 -0.80 -0.06 10.15
CA ARG A 94 -0.76 1.41 10.04
C ARG A 94 -0.39 1.92 8.64
N ASN A 95 -0.71 1.17 7.59
CA ASN A 95 -0.35 1.48 6.21
C ASN A 95 -0.86 2.85 5.73
N VAL A 96 -2.12 3.19 6.00
CA VAL A 96 -2.72 4.46 5.59
C VAL A 96 -1.99 5.62 6.28
N SER A 97 -1.79 5.52 7.59
CA SER A 97 -1.09 6.57 8.35
C SER A 97 0.37 6.75 7.93
N LYS A 98 1.06 5.68 7.50
CA LYS A 98 2.42 5.74 6.94
C LYS A 98 2.45 6.56 5.64
N ILE A 99 1.48 6.35 4.75
CA ILE A 99 1.37 7.14 3.51
C ILE A 99 1.02 8.60 3.83
N LEU A 100 0.03 8.83 4.69
CA LEU A 100 -0.37 10.20 5.09
C LEU A 100 0.80 10.99 5.68
N SER A 101 1.55 10.39 6.60
CA SER A 101 2.67 11.04 7.27
C SER A 101 3.91 11.14 6.38
N ALA A 102 4.41 10.03 5.87
CA ALA A 102 5.74 9.97 5.26
C ALA A 102 5.75 10.40 3.78
N TYR A 103 4.67 10.11 3.04
CA TYR A 103 4.55 10.48 1.63
C TYR A 103 3.86 11.84 1.45
N LEU A 104 2.66 12.01 2.01
CA LEU A 104 1.86 13.23 1.83
C LEU A 104 2.22 14.36 2.81
N LYS A 105 3.06 14.10 3.82
CA LYS A 105 3.47 15.07 4.84
C LYS A 105 2.30 15.66 5.64
N LYS A 106 1.23 14.87 5.84
CA LYS A 106 0.01 15.22 6.58
C LYS A 106 -0.02 14.51 7.95
N ASN A 107 0.92 14.86 8.82
CA ASN A 107 1.05 14.24 10.14
C ASN A 107 -0.20 14.42 11.02
N ASP A 108 -0.86 15.57 10.92
CA ASP A 108 -2.10 15.87 11.62
C ASP A 108 -3.22 14.90 11.22
N LEU A 109 -3.40 14.66 9.91
CA LEU A 109 -4.40 13.72 9.39
C LEU A 109 -4.05 12.28 9.75
N ALA A 110 -2.77 11.91 9.72
CA ALA A 110 -2.32 10.59 10.14
C ALA A 110 -2.66 10.31 11.62
N ILE A 111 -2.47 11.30 12.50
CA ILE A 111 -2.82 11.18 13.92
C ILE A 111 -4.34 11.04 14.09
N LYS A 112 -5.13 11.87 13.40
CA LYS A 112 -6.60 11.82 13.45
C LYS A 112 -7.13 10.47 12.95
N TYR A 113 -6.53 9.91 11.89
CA TYR A 113 -6.85 8.59 11.39
C TYR A 113 -6.59 7.50 12.44
N ILE A 114 -5.39 7.49 13.03
CA ILE A 114 -4.99 6.48 14.04
C ILE A 114 -5.89 6.54 15.28
N LYS A 115 -6.32 7.74 15.68
CA LYS A 115 -7.22 7.94 16.81
C LYS A 115 -8.69 7.68 16.48
N HIS A 116 -9.01 7.34 15.23
CA HIS A 116 -10.38 7.20 14.74
C HIS A 116 -11.22 8.48 14.90
N GLU A 117 -10.56 9.65 14.91
CA GLU A 117 -11.21 10.97 14.89
C GLU A 117 -11.67 11.34 13.48
N LEU A 118 -11.04 10.79 12.44
CA LEU A 118 -11.44 10.90 11.04
C LEU A 118 -11.38 9.54 10.35
N THR A 119 -12.38 9.27 9.52
CA THR A 119 -12.43 8.16 8.57
C THR A 119 -11.51 8.42 7.37
N LEU A 120 -11.22 7.36 6.60
CA LEU A 120 -10.45 7.53 5.36
C LEU A 120 -11.22 8.38 4.34
N GLU A 121 -12.54 8.21 4.27
CA GLU A 121 -13.41 8.98 3.37
C GLU A 121 -13.38 10.48 3.70
N GLU A 122 -13.39 10.84 4.97
CA GLU A 122 -13.26 12.24 5.40
C GLU A 122 -11.87 12.80 5.08
N ILE A 123 -10.81 12.02 5.29
CA ILE A 123 -9.44 12.43 4.96
C ILE A 123 -9.30 12.67 3.46
N ILE A 124 -9.84 11.78 2.64
CA ILE A 124 -9.81 11.90 1.17
C ILE A 124 -10.46 13.22 0.74
N LYS A 125 -11.62 13.57 1.30
CA LYS A 125 -12.31 14.85 1.01
C LYS A 125 -11.52 16.09 1.41
N LEU A 126 -10.58 15.97 2.35
CA LEU A 126 -9.75 17.09 2.82
C LEU A 126 -8.50 17.31 1.96
N ILE A 127 -8.03 16.27 1.24
CA ILE A 127 -6.76 16.31 0.51
C ILE A 127 -6.92 16.26 -1.01
N LEU A 128 -8.04 15.76 -1.53
CA LEU A 128 -8.35 15.65 -2.97
C LEU A 128 -9.56 16.50 -3.32
#